data_AF-H6UK77-F1
#
_entry.id   AF-H6UK77-F1
#
_cell.length_a   1.000
_cell.length_b   1.000
_cell.length_c   1.000
_cell.angle_alpha   90.00
_cell.angle_beta   90.00
_cell.angle_gamma   90.00
#
_symmetry.space_group_name_H-M   'P 1'
#
loop_
_entity.id
_entity.type
_entity.pdbx_description
1 polymer ?
#
loop_
_entity_poly.entity_id
_entity_poly.type
_entity_poly.pdbx_seq_one_letter_code
_entity_poly.pdbx_strand_id
1 'polypeptide(L)'
;IYHFHSTAKYTATWQKSLAADAPRRAYDSAMGYFVRAATPSQSDRYRHDMDRLHLGYLAEGAWAQTGHVPEVWEYLAMRQFNNFRPCPTITETVGGYELPADLHARPDMQRVIALDGNATTIVNDLYSYTKELNSPGRHLNLPVVIAEREQLCERDAYLKAVEVHNELQH
;
A
#
# COMPACT_ATOMS: atom_id res chain seq x y z
N ILE A 1 -18.21 -15.44 2.55
CA ILE A 1 -18.76 -15.22 3.91
C ILE A 1 -18.53 -13.77 4.24
N TYR A 2 -19.58 -13.03 4.59
CA TYR A 2 -19.47 -11.61 4.93
C TYR A 2 -18.87 -11.44 6.33
N HIS A 3 -17.97 -10.47 6.51
CA HIS A 3 -17.21 -10.27 7.76
C HIS A 3 -17.84 -9.28 8.75
N PHE A 4 -18.91 -8.58 8.34
CA PHE A 4 -19.66 -7.73 9.25
C PHE A 4 -20.67 -8.57 10.03
N HIS A 5 -20.39 -8.80 11.30
CA HIS A 5 -21.24 -9.57 12.21
C HIS A 5 -21.96 -8.62 13.17
N SER A 6 -23.21 -8.29 12.84
CA SER A 6 -24.08 -7.42 13.64
C SER A 6 -25.50 -8.01 13.72
N THR A 7 -26.43 -7.32 14.38
CA THR A 7 -27.84 -7.75 14.41
C THR A 7 -28.42 -7.80 12.99
N ALA A 8 -29.44 -8.63 12.78
CA ALA A 8 -30.06 -8.79 11.46
C ALA A 8 -30.51 -7.45 10.84
N LYS A 9 -31.01 -6.53 11.68
CA LYS A 9 -31.41 -5.18 11.28
C LYS A 9 -30.28 -4.39 10.61
N TYR A 10 -29.08 -4.41 11.18
CA TYR A 10 -27.95 -3.63 10.67
C TYR A 10 -27.19 -4.35 9.54
N THR A 11 -27.14 -5.69 9.58
CA THR A 11 -26.50 -6.50 8.54
C THR A 11 -27.13 -6.27 7.16
N ALA A 12 -28.47 -6.21 7.09
CA ALA A 12 -29.18 -5.98 5.83
C ALA A 12 -28.82 -4.62 5.19
N THR A 13 -28.72 -3.56 5.99
CA THR A 13 -28.36 -2.23 5.51
C THR A 13 -26.90 -2.18 5.05
N TRP A 14 -25.99 -2.80 5.81
CA TRP A 14 -24.58 -2.89 5.43
C TRP A 14 -24.40 -3.66 4.11
N GLN A 15 -25.09 -4.80 3.92
CA GLN A 15 -24.97 -5.60 2.70
C GLN A 15 -25.47 -4.83 1.47
N LYS A 16 -26.57 -4.07 1.60
CA LYS A 16 -27.04 -3.17 0.51
C LYS A 16 -25.99 -2.13 0.14
N SER A 17 -25.21 -1.66 1.11
CA SER A 17 -24.19 -0.64 0.89
C SER A 17 -23.04 -1.11 -0.01
N LEU A 18 -22.77 -2.43 -0.07
CA LEU A 18 -21.75 -3.01 -0.95
C LEU A 18 -22.05 -2.77 -2.44
N ALA A 19 -23.32 -2.58 -2.79
CA ALA A 19 -23.76 -2.28 -4.15
C ALA A 19 -23.85 -0.78 -4.47
N ALA A 20 -23.64 0.11 -3.50
CA ALA A 20 -24.01 1.51 -3.62
C ALA A 20 -23.10 2.34 -4.55
N ASP A 21 -21.80 2.05 -4.61
CA ASP A 21 -20.84 2.78 -5.45
C ASP A 21 -19.83 1.85 -6.14
N ALA A 22 -19.07 2.41 -7.08
CA ALA A 22 -18.10 1.63 -7.86
C ALA A 22 -16.96 1.05 -7.00
N PRO A 23 -16.33 1.78 -6.06
CA PRO A 23 -15.27 1.21 -5.21
C PRO A 23 -15.73 0.01 -4.40
N ARG A 24 -16.89 0.08 -3.72
CA ARG A 24 -17.40 -1.03 -2.91
C ARG A 24 -17.81 -2.21 -3.75
N ARG A 25 -18.45 -1.99 -4.91
CA ARG A 25 -18.76 -3.08 -5.85
C ARG A 25 -17.52 -3.77 -6.38
N ALA A 26 -16.46 -3.01 -6.67
CA ALA A 26 -15.19 -3.54 -7.13
C ALA A 26 -14.53 -4.42 -6.06
N TYR A 27 -14.41 -3.93 -4.82
CA TYR A 27 -13.86 -4.71 -3.71
C TYR A 27 -14.71 -5.93 -3.34
N ASP A 28 -16.04 -5.80 -3.25
CA ASP A 28 -16.91 -6.93 -2.93
C ASP A 28 -16.79 -8.06 -3.98
N SER A 29 -16.83 -7.69 -5.27
CA SER A 29 -16.66 -8.65 -6.37
C SER A 29 -15.27 -9.28 -6.37
N ALA A 30 -14.20 -8.48 -6.37
CA ALA A 30 -12.82 -8.96 -6.45
C ALA A 30 -12.46 -9.84 -5.24
N MET A 31 -12.77 -9.39 -4.02
CA MET A 31 -12.55 -10.19 -2.82
C MET A 31 -13.41 -11.45 -2.81
N GLY A 32 -14.62 -11.39 -3.36
CA GLY A 32 -15.47 -12.57 -3.56
C GLY A 32 -14.83 -13.64 -4.43
N TYR A 33 -14.15 -13.27 -5.53
CA TYR A 33 -13.36 -14.22 -6.33
C TYR A 33 -12.12 -14.70 -5.59
N PHE A 34 -11.40 -13.79 -4.95
CA PHE A 34 -10.17 -14.11 -4.22
C PHE A 34 -10.43 -15.15 -3.12
N VAL A 35 -11.42 -14.93 -2.26
CA VAL A 35 -11.78 -15.86 -1.16
C VAL A 35 -12.24 -17.23 -1.65
N ARG A 36 -12.78 -17.33 -2.88
CA ARG A 36 -13.14 -18.63 -3.48
C ARG A 36 -11.91 -19.42 -3.97
N ALA A 37 -10.84 -18.72 -4.34
CA ALA A 37 -9.61 -19.32 -4.87
C ALA A 37 -8.54 -19.53 -3.79
N ALA A 38 -8.52 -18.66 -2.78
CA ALA A 38 -7.51 -18.62 -1.73
C ALA A 38 -7.89 -19.46 -0.50
N THR A 39 -6.90 -19.85 0.29
CA THR A 39 -7.14 -20.40 1.63
C THR A 39 -7.66 -19.32 2.60
N PRO A 40 -8.23 -19.69 3.76
CA PRO A 40 -8.58 -18.72 4.80
C PRO A 40 -7.39 -17.88 5.26
N SER A 41 -6.21 -18.49 5.42
CA SER A 41 -4.97 -17.81 5.84
C SER A 41 -4.49 -16.78 4.80
N GLN A 42 -4.56 -17.13 3.51
CA GLN A 42 -4.24 -16.22 2.42
C GLN A 42 -5.21 -15.04 2.35
N SER A 43 -6.50 -15.33 2.51
CA SER A 43 -7.54 -14.29 2.55
C SER A 43 -7.34 -13.34 3.73
N ASP A 44 -6.98 -13.86 4.91
CA ASP A 44 -6.72 -13.06 6.10
C ASP A 44 -5.49 -12.17 5.94
N ARG A 45 -4.40 -12.73 5.41
CA ARG A 45 -3.19 -11.99 5.05
C ARG A 45 -3.49 -10.83 4.10
N TYR A 46 -4.29 -11.07 3.06
CA TYR A 46 -4.68 -10.02 2.13
C TYR A 46 -5.47 -8.89 2.83
N ARG A 47 -6.41 -9.22 3.73
CA ARG A 47 -7.11 -8.19 4.54
C ARG A 47 -6.14 -7.35 5.35
N HIS A 48 -5.18 -7.99 6.02
CA HIS A 48 -4.17 -7.28 6.81
C HIS A 48 -3.31 -6.35 5.94
N ASP A 49 -2.93 -6.76 4.73
CA ASP A 49 -2.19 -5.89 3.80
C ASP A 49 -3.06 -4.75 3.26
N MET A 50 -4.36 -4.97 3.06
CA MET A 50 -5.30 -3.90 2.69
C MET A 50 -5.54 -2.89 3.83
N ASP A 51 -5.59 -3.35 5.09
CA ASP A 51 -5.67 -2.47 6.25
C ASP A 51 -4.42 -1.59 6.35
N ARG A 52 -3.23 -2.15 6.07
CA ARG A 52 -2.00 -1.35 5.96
C ARG A 52 -2.13 -0.28 4.87
N LEU A 53 -2.58 -0.67 3.68
CA LEU A 53 -2.75 0.24 2.55
C LEU A 53 -3.67 1.42 2.90
N HIS A 54 -4.83 1.14 3.51
CA HIS A 54 -5.76 2.18 3.93
C HIS A 54 -5.19 3.10 5.03
N LEU A 55 -4.40 2.57 5.98
CA LEU A 55 -3.69 3.40 6.96
C LEU A 55 -2.67 4.34 6.29
N GLY A 56 -1.96 3.85 5.27
CA GLY A 56 -1.05 4.66 4.45
C GLY A 56 -1.77 5.81 3.75
N TYR A 57 -2.93 5.54 3.13
CA TYR A 57 -3.77 6.58 2.51
C TYR A 57 -4.22 7.65 3.52
N LEU A 58 -4.57 7.25 4.74
CA LEU A 58 -5.00 8.18 5.78
C LEU A 58 -3.86 9.08 6.26
N ALA A 59 -2.65 8.54 6.40
CA ALA A 59 -1.47 9.32 6.77
C ALA A 59 -1.12 10.37 5.70
N GLU A 60 -1.06 9.95 4.43
CA GLU A 60 -0.84 10.86 3.30
C GLU A 60 -1.94 11.93 3.20
N GLY A 61 -3.20 11.53 3.34
CA GLY A 61 -4.34 12.43 3.34
C GLY A 61 -4.28 13.48 4.44
N ALA A 62 -3.85 13.12 5.65
CA ALA A 62 -3.68 14.04 6.76
C ALA A 62 -2.60 15.11 6.49
N TRP A 63 -1.49 14.72 5.86
CA TRP A 63 -0.46 15.67 5.45
C TRP A 63 -0.95 16.60 4.34
N ALA A 64 -1.64 16.05 3.34
CA ALA A 64 -2.20 16.83 2.24
C ALA A 64 -3.18 17.91 2.71
N GLN A 65 -3.99 17.64 3.74
CA GLN A 65 -4.94 18.61 4.31
C GLN A 65 -4.27 19.88 4.87
N THR A 66 -3.00 19.78 5.30
CA THR A 66 -2.27 20.89 5.94
C THR A 66 -1.07 21.36 5.12
N GLY A 67 -0.81 20.73 3.96
CA GLY A 67 0.39 20.99 3.15
C GLY A 67 1.69 20.56 3.84
N HIS A 68 1.62 19.67 4.83
CA HIS A 68 2.76 19.19 5.58
C HIS A 68 3.70 18.35 4.71
N VAL A 69 5.00 18.64 4.78
CA VAL A 69 6.04 17.78 4.21
C VAL A 69 6.73 17.07 5.37
N PRO A 70 6.64 15.74 5.44
CA PRO A 70 7.25 14.96 6.50
C PRO A 70 8.78 14.91 6.34
N GLU A 71 9.49 14.47 7.38
CA GLU A 71 10.87 14.04 7.22
C GLU A 71 11.00 12.89 6.22
N VAL A 72 12.17 12.70 5.61
CA VAL A 72 12.39 11.63 4.62
C VAL A 72 12.06 10.24 5.20
N TRP A 73 12.44 9.97 6.44
CA TRP A 73 12.16 8.69 7.09
C TRP A 73 10.67 8.53 7.46
N GLU A 74 9.97 9.62 7.78
CA GLU A 74 8.53 9.62 8.03
C GLU A 74 7.77 9.35 6.73
N TYR A 75 8.20 9.95 5.62
CA TYR A 75 7.69 9.65 4.29
C TYR A 75 7.85 8.17 3.95
N LEU A 76 9.06 7.61 4.12
CA LEU A 76 9.32 6.19 3.88
C LEU A 76 8.49 5.28 4.79
N ALA A 77 8.28 5.67 6.06
CA ALA A 77 7.40 4.93 6.97
C ALA A 77 5.95 4.91 6.48
N MET A 78 5.41 6.04 6.02
CA MET A 78 4.09 6.09 5.37
C MET A 78 4.07 5.24 4.09
N ARG A 79 5.13 5.34 3.26
CA ARG A 79 5.24 4.65 1.97
C ARG A 79 5.43 3.15 2.09
N GLN A 80 5.83 2.63 3.25
CA GLN A 80 5.79 1.20 3.56
C GLN A 80 4.36 0.67 3.76
N PHE A 81 3.39 1.56 4.03
CA PHE A 81 1.97 1.24 4.16
C PHE A 81 1.19 1.61 2.90
N ASN A 82 1.32 2.84 2.40
CA ASN A 82 0.81 3.26 1.10
C ASN A 82 1.68 2.69 -0.02
N ASN A 83 1.51 1.38 -0.26
CA ASN A 83 2.50 0.54 -0.89
C ASN A 83 1.85 -0.47 -1.85
N PHE A 84 2.64 -1.02 -2.78
CA PHE A 84 2.20 -2.11 -3.63
C PHE A 84 2.05 -3.45 -2.92
N ARG A 85 2.51 -3.57 -1.66
CA ARG A 85 2.51 -4.79 -0.83
C ARG A 85 1.32 -5.75 -1.02
N PRO A 86 0.04 -5.32 -1.10
CA PRO A 86 -1.07 -6.26 -1.31
C PRO A 86 -1.05 -7.01 -2.67
N CYS A 87 -0.18 -6.61 -3.61
CA CYS A 87 -0.02 -7.20 -4.94
C CYS A 87 1.00 -8.35 -4.98
N PRO A 88 2.27 -8.21 -4.55
CA PRO A 88 3.21 -9.33 -4.53
C PRO A 88 2.86 -10.38 -3.47
N THR A 89 2.22 -10.01 -2.34
CA THR A 89 1.92 -10.97 -1.25
C THR A 89 0.84 -12.00 -1.58
N ILE A 90 0.16 -11.86 -2.73
CA ILE A 90 -0.81 -12.85 -3.24
C ILE A 90 -0.21 -13.79 -4.29
N THR A 91 1.10 -13.72 -4.56
CA THR A 91 1.78 -14.52 -5.59
C THR A 91 1.55 -16.03 -5.42
N GLU A 92 1.46 -16.53 -4.18
CA GLU A 92 1.15 -17.94 -3.90
C GLU A 92 -0.27 -18.33 -4.30
N THR A 93 -1.27 -17.49 -4.00
CA THR A 93 -2.67 -17.73 -4.37
C THR A 93 -2.81 -17.72 -5.88
N VAL A 94 -2.17 -16.76 -6.55
CA VAL A 94 -2.14 -16.69 -8.01
C VAL A 94 -1.39 -17.89 -8.61
N GLY A 95 -0.32 -18.35 -7.94
CA GLY A 95 0.48 -19.50 -8.34
C GLY A 95 -0.12 -20.86 -8.01
N GLY A 96 -1.26 -20.92 -7.30
CA GLY A 96 -1.94 -22.17 -6.95
C GLY A 96 -1.27 -22.98 -5.83
N TYR A 97 -0.51 -22.33 -4.94
CA TYR A 97 0.09 -22.94 -3.75
C TYR A 97 -0.11 -22.05 -2.51
N GLU A 98 0.38 -22.48 -1.34
CA GLU A 98 0.29 -21.70 -0.10
C GLU A 98 1.65 -21.66 0.61
N LEU A 99 2.07 -20.47 1.06
CA LEU A 99 3.09 -20.30 2.09
C LEU A 99 2.38 -20.45 3.45
N PRO A 100 2.70 -21.47 4.25
CA PRO A 100 2.10 -21.67 5.56
C PRO A 100 2.14 -20.39 6.41
N ALA A 101 1.05 -20.13 7.14
CA ALA A 101 0.90 -18.91 7.94
C ALA A 101 2.07 -18.69 8.92
N ASP A 102 2.55 -19.76 9.55
CA ASP A 102 3.68 -19.70 10.50
C ASP A 102 5.00 -19.32 9.82
N LEU A 103 5.21 -19.73 8.56
CA LEU A 103 6.38 -19.33 7.77
C LEU A 103 6.26 -17.89 7.28
N HIS A 104 5.08 -17.49 6.82
CA HIS A 104 4.79 -16.11 6.45
C HIS A 104 5.01 -15.15 7.63
N ALA A 105 4.57 -15.54 8.83
CA ALA A 105 4.65 -14.72 10.04
C ALA A 105 6.07 -14.58 10.60
N ARG A 106 7.07 -15.31 10.07
CA ARG A 106 8.44 -15.19 10.56
C ARG A 106 8.97 -13.76 10.38
N PRO A 107 9.73 -13.23 11.35
CA PRO A 107 10.26 -11.86 11.26
C PRO A 107 11.16 -11.62 10.04
N ASP A 108 11.96 -12.61 9.64
CA ASP A 108 12.81 -12.54 8.45
C ASP A 108 11.98 -12.47 7.16
N MET A 109 10.93 -13.28 7.05
CA MET A 109 9.98 -13.22 5.93
C MET A 109 9.25 -11.88 5.87
N GLN A 110 8.79 -11.35 7.01
CA GLN A 110 8.15 -10.03 7.05
C GLN A 110 9.10 -8.90 6.63
N ARG A 111 10.39 -9.01 6.97
CA ARG A 111 11.42 -8.07 6.48
C ARG A 111 11.57 -8.14 4.96
N VAL A 112 11.65 -9.34 4.39
CA VAL A 112 11.76 -9.53 2.93
C VAL A 112 10.56 -8.89 2.21
N ILE A 113 9.34 -9.18 2.66
CA ILE A 113 8.11 -8.61 2.08
C ILE A 113 8.10 -7.08 2.17
N ALA A 114 8.54 -6.51 3.30
CA ALA A 114 8.60 -5.07 3.47
C ALA A 114 9.65 -4.42 2.54
N LEU A 115 10.84 -5.01 2.42
CA LEU A 115 11.89 -4.50 1.54
C LEU A 115 11.46 -4.54 0.07
N ASP A 116 10.90 -5.66 -0.39
CA ASP A 116 10.37 -5.82 -1.76
C ASP A 116 9.29 -4.78 -2.07
N GLY A 117 8.30 -4.64 -1.17
CA GLY A 117 7.26 -3.64 -1.29
C GLY A 117 7.80 -2.21 -1.29
N ASN A 118 8.76 -1.89 -0.42
CA ASN A 118 9.36 -0.57 -0.37
C ASN A 118 10.10 -0.25 -1.67
N ALA A 119 11.00 -1.12 -2.12
CA ALA A 119 11.76 -0.94 -3.35
C ALA A 119 10.82 -0.74 -4.54
N THR A 120 9.86 -1.64 -4.77
CA THR A 120 8.96 -1.54 -5.92
C THR A 120 7.99 -0.36 -5.85
N THR A 121 7.69 0.17 -4.66
CA THR A 121 6.89 1.41 -4.54
C THR A 121 7.74 2.65 -4.81
N ILE A 122 9.01 2.68 -4.42
CA ILE A 122 9.92 3.76 -4.82
C ILE A 122 10.14 3.76 -6.35
N VAL A 123 10.09 2.60 -7.01
CA VAL A 123 10.04 2.57 -8.49
C VAL A 123 8.88 3.42 -9.01
N ASN A 124 7.69 3.36 -8.40
CA ASN A 124 6.59 4.22 -8.81
C ASN A 124 6.95 5.70 -8.65
N ASP A 125 7.42 6.12 -7.47
CA ASP A 125 7.85 7.50 -7.22
C ASP A 125 8.83 8.03 -8.29
N LEU A 126 9.80 7.22 -8.70
CA LEU A 126 10.79 7.59 -9.71
C LEU A 126 10.16 7.75 -11.11
N TYR A 127 9.27 6.84 -11.51
CA TYR A 127 8.66 6.85 -12.84
C TYR A 127 7.46 7.79 -12.97
N SER A 128 6.71 8.05 -11.87
CA SER A 128 5.58 8.97 -11.86
C SER A 128 5.96 10.41 -11.51
N TYR A 129 7.19 10.66 -11.05
CA TYR A 129 7.70 11.98 -10.64
C TYR A 129 7.25 13.12 -11.56
N THR A 130 7.54 13.06 -12.86
CA THR A 130 7.25 14.15 -13.81
C THR A 130 5.75 14.34 -14.06
N LYS A 131 4.96 13.26 -13.98
CA LYS A 131 3.49 13.35 -14.02
C LYS A 131 2.98 14.05 -12.77
N GLU A 132 3.51 13.71 -11.60
CA GLU A 132 3.06 14.20 -10.30
C GLU A 132 3.40 15.67 -10.06
N LEU A 133 4.45 16.21 -10.69
CA LEU A 133 4.74 17.66 -10.70
C LEU A 133 3.57 18.50 -11.23
N ASN A 134 2.71 17.92 -12.07
CA ASN A 134 1.52 18.59 -12.62
C ASN A 134 0.24 18.30 -11.82
N SER A 135 0.34 17.58 -10.69
CA SER A 135 -0.83 17.26 -9.87
C SER A 135 -1.28 18.47 -9.05
N PRO A 136 -2.57 18.58 -8.68
CA PRO A 136 -3.05 19.63 -7.80
C PRO A 136 -2.34 19.57 -6.44
N GLY A 137 -1.83 20.71 -5.98
CA GLY A 137 -1.04 20.79 -4.74
C GLY A 137 0.37 20.24 -4.90
N ARG A 138 1.06 20.00 -3.78
CA ARG A 138 2.39 19.37 -3.78
C ARG A 138 2.23 17.90 -3.46
N HIS A 139 2.15 17.07 -4.49
CA HIS A 139 2.12 15.62 -4.33
C HIS A 139 3.47 15.13 -3.78
N LEU A 140 3.43 14.21 -2.81
CA LEU A 140 4.64 13.73 -2.14
C LEU A 140 5.15 12.45 -2.80
N ASN A 141 6.31 12.54 -3.42
CA ASN A 141 7.15 11.40 -3.81
C ASN A 141 8.55 11.56 -3.20
N LEU A 142 9.32 10.48 -3.16
CA LEU A 142 10.62 10.49 -2.50
C LEU A 142 11.57 11.61 -3.01
N PRO A 143 11.71 11.86 -4.33
CA PRO A 143 12.50 13.00 -4.81
C PRO A 143 12.03 14.36 -4.28
N VAL A 144 10.71 14.63 -4.26
CA VAL A 144 10.15 15.89 -3.75
C VAL A 144 10.45 16.06 -2.26
N VAL A 145 10.27 15.01 -1.47
CA VAL A 145 10.50 15.06 -0.01
C VAL A 145 11.98 15.27 0.29
N ILE A 146 12.88 14.56 -0.39
CA ILE A 146 14.33 14.75 -0.23
C ILE A 146 14.73 16.19 -0.60
N ALA A 147 14.24 16.70 -1.74
CA ALA A 147 14.55 18.06 -2.18
C ALA A 147 14.16 19.10 -1.12
N GLU A 148 12.98 18.95 -0.52
CA GLU A 148 12.46 19.89 0.48
C GLU A 148 13.19 19.77 1.82
N ARG A 149 13.33 18.56 2.38
CA ARG A 149 13.92 18.36 3.72
C ARG A 149 15.42 18.59 3.73
N GLU A 150 16.10 18.22 2.66
CA GLU A 150 17.56 18.30 2.58
C GLU A 150 18.05 19.52 1.78
N GLN A 151 17.13 20.39 1.31
CA GLN A 151 17.44 21.61 0.55
C GLN A 151 18.31 21.34 -0.69
N LEU A 152 18.00 20.24 -1.40
CA LEU A 152 18.68 19.84 -2.63
C LEU A 152 17.92 20.35 -3.86
N CYS A 153 18.65 20.53 -4.97
CA CYS A 153 17.97 20.72 -6.25
C CYS A 153 17.25 19.44 -6.67
N GLU A 154 16.18 19.57 -7.47
CA GLU A 154 15.35 18.43 -7.89
C GLU A 154 16.16 17.30 -8.51
N ARG A 155 17.16 17.62 -9.33
CA ARG A 155 18.04 16.64 -9.97
C ARG A 155 18.80 15.82 -8.94
N ASP A 156 19.42 16.47 -7.97
CA ASP A 156 20.26 15.78 -6.98
C ASP A 156 19.41 14.98 -6.00
N ALA A 157 18.23 15.49 -5.62
CA ALA A 157 17.26 14.76 -4.82
C ALA A 157 16.73 13.51 -5.55
N TYR A 158 16.45 13.63 -6.85
CA TYR A 158 16.03 12.49 -7.68
C TYR A 158 17.13 11.42 -7.75
N LEU A 159 18.38 11.82 -8.01
CA LEU A 159 19.50 10.88 -8.02
C LEU A 159 19.71 10.22 -6.64
N LYS A 160 19.53 10.96 -5.55
CA LYS A 160 19.57 10.39 -4.20
C LYS A 160 18.43 9.38 -3.98
N ALA A 161 17.22 9.64 -4.48
CA ALA A 161 16.11 8.71 -4.41
C ALA A 161 16.39 7.40 -5.17
N VAL A 162 17.12 7.47 -6.30
CA VAL A 162 17.60 6.27 -7.02
C VAL A 162 18.56 5.45 -6.15
N GLU A 163 19.48 6.08 -5.43
CA GLU A 163 20.38 5.36 -4.52
C GLU A 163 19.63 4.73 -3.34
N VAL A 164 18.65 5.42 -2.75
CA VAL A 164 17.77 4.85 -1.71
C VAL A 164 17.04 3.61 -2.23
N HIS A 165 16.49 3.68 -3.45
CA HIS A 165 15.89 2.51 -4.09
C HIS A 165 16.89 1.35 -4.24
N ASN A 166 18.09 1.64 -4.75
CA ASN A 166 19.11 0.62 -4.99
C ASN A 166 19.51 -0.08 -3.69
N GLU A 167 19.67 0.67 -2.59
CA GLU A 167 19.98 0.09 -1.27
C GLU A 167 18.84 -0.78 -0.72
N LEU A 168 17.58 -0.42 -0.96
CA LEU A 168 16.44 -1.25 -0.57
C LEU A 168 16.31 -2.54 -1.39
N GLN A 169 16.76 -2.51 -2.65
CA GLN A 169 16.64 -3.61 -3.60
C GLN A 169 17.77 -4.66 -3.47
N HIS A 170 18.94 -4.28 -2.96
CA HIS A 170 20.15 -5.11 -2.87
C HIS A 170 20.30 -5.81 -1.51
#